data_AF-A0A3C1B577-F1
#
_entry.id   AF-A0A3C1B577-F1
#
_cell.length_a   1.000
_cell.length_b   1.000
_cell.length_c   1.000
_cell.angle_alpha   90.00
_cell.angle_beta   90.00
_cell.angle_gamma   90.00
#
_symmetry.space_group_name_H-M   'P 1'
#
loop_
_entity.id
_entity.type
_entity.pdbx_description
1 polymer ?
#
loop_
_entity_poly.entity_id
_entity_poly.type
_entity_poly.pdbx_seq_one_letter_code
_entity_poly.pdbx_strand_id
1 'polypeptide(L)'
;MFQFFEDLIDPFADYSEIDHPPQRLWPFLQAYCQPFKWVFLLAFTASVLVAGSEIGLIYALGWLVDQLQGDRAETLQRLGPVLIALAVFILLIRPILTFVDTALVNNTILTNMATLMRWRGHRHVMRQSVGWFEGDFAGRIANRVMQTPPAAGEVAFHVFDAMSYALAYVIGAFFLLMQADIRLTLPLVLWFGLYLLLLRYTVKRVGPASKASSDARSELNGR
;
A
#
# COMPACT_ATOMS: atom_id res chain seq x y z
N MET A 1 0.78 17.07 16.65
CA MET A 1 -0.19 16.55 15.67
C MET A 1 0.30 15.25 15.03
N PHE A 2 1.53 15.20 14.51
CA PHE A 2 2.12 13.96 13.96
C PHE A 2 2.48 12.90 15.03
N GLN A 3 2.81 13.32 16.26
CA GLN A 3 3.04 12.40 17.40
C GLN A 3 1.89 11.42 17.66
N PHE A 4 0.62 11.83 17.48
CA PHE A 4 -0.51 10.92 17.67
C PHE A 4 -0.49 9.73 16.69
N PHE A 5 -0.07 9.98 15.45
CA PHE A 5 0.07 8.94 14.44
C PHE A 5 1.34 8.11 14.64
N GLU A 6 2.38 8.67 15.26
CA GLU A 6 3.62 7.97 15.60
C GLU A 6 3.43 7.06 16.82
N ASP A 7 2.74 7.53 17.86
CA ASP A 7 2.47 6.82 19.12
C ASP A 7 1.41 5.72 18.99
N LEU A 8 0.73 5.63 17.84
CA LEU A 8 -0.31 4.62 17.60
C LEU A 8 0.24 3.20 17.61
N ILE A 9 1.56 3.05 17.43
CA ILE A 9 2.27 1.78 17.49
C ILE A 9 3.56 2.00 18.27
N ASP A 10 3.72 1.26 19.36
CA ASP A 10 5.01 1.19 20.05
C ASP A 10 5.94 0.21 19.29
N PRO A 11 7.00 0.71 18.61
CA PRO A 11 7.94 -0.14 17.89
C PRO A 11 8.78 -1.03 18.82
N PHE A 12 8.84 -0.69 20.11
CA PHE A 12 9.66 -1.31 21.14
C PHE A 12 8.88 -2.23 22.08
N ALA A 13 7.58 -2.43 21.84
CA ALA A 13 6.73 -3.30 22.64
C ALA A 13 7.33 -4.71 22.80
N ASP A 14 7.14 -5.28 24.00
CA ASP A 14 7.61 -6.62 24.34
C ASP A 14 7.05 -7.65 23.34
N TYR A 15 7.95 -8.49 22.82
CA TYR A 15 7.63 -9.54 21.86
C TYR A 15 8.28 -10.84 22.29
N SER A 16 7.68 -11.97 21.91
CA SER A 16 8.32 -13.27 22.10
C SER A 16 9.60 -13.32 21.28
N GLU A 17 10.75 -13.28 21.95
CA GLU A 17 12.07 -13.38 21.33
C GLU A 17 12.26 -14.81 20.77
N ILE A 18 12.14 -14.98 19.44
CA ILE A 18 12.29 -16.27 18.77
C ILE A 18 13.67 -16.32 18.08
N ASP A 19 14.51 -17.27 18.47
CA ASP A 19 15.87 -17.44 17.92
C ASP A 19 15.91 -18.04 16.51
N HIS A 20 14.79 -18.62 16.07
CA HIS A 20 14.61 -19.16 14.73
C HIS A 20 13.37 -18.55 14.06
N PRO A 21 13.48 -17.36 13.45
CA PRO A 21 12.36 -16.78 12.72
C PRO A 21 11.96 -17.70 11.55
N PRO A 22 10.67 -17.69 11.16
CA PRO A 22 10.19 -18.55 10.09
C PRO A 22 10.89 -18.25 8.75
N GLN A 23 11.33 -19.29 8.05
CA GLN A 23 12.13 -19.18 6.81
C GLN A 23 11.33 -18.81 5.56
N ARG A 24 10.00 -18.71 5.67
CA ARG A 24 9.11 -18.31 4.57
C ARG A 24 8.72 -16.84 4.74
N LEU A 25 8.72 -16.08 3.63
CA LEU A 25 8.45 -14.63 3.61
C LEU A 25 7.12 -14.25 4.28
N TRP A 26 6.03 -14.95 3.92
CA TRP A 26 4.70 -14.61 4.43
C TRP A 26 4.53 -14.84 5.94
N PRO A 27 4.88 -16.02 6.50
CA PRO A 27 4.90 -16.21 7.95
C PRO A 27 5.81 -15.24 8.70
N PHE A 28 6.94 -14.84 8.10
CA PHE A 28 7.85 -13.86 8.69
C PHE A 28 7.20 -12.48 8.78
N LEU A 29 6.62 -11.98 7.69
CA LEU A 29 5.91 -10.70 7.69
C LEU A 29 4.72 -10.75 8.66
N GLN A 30 3.93 -11.83 8.64
CA GLN A 30 2.78 -11.97 9.53
C GLN A 30 3.16 -11.94 11.01
N ALA A 31 4.25 -12.61 11.40
CA ALA A 31 4.74 -12.59 12.79
C ALA A 31 5.24 -11.18 13.19
N TYR A 32 5.92 -10.48 12.28
CA TYR A 32 6.47 -9.16 12.55
C TYR A 32 5.39 -8.05 12.54
N CYS A 33 4.36 -8.20 11.72
CA CYS A 33 3.27 -7.24 11.56
C CYS A 33 2.10 -7.41 12.55
N GLN A 34 2.16 -8.37 13.49
CA GLN A 34 1.17 -8.54 14.57
C GLN A 34 0.76 -7.23 15.28
N PRO A 35 1.69 -6.36 15.73
CA PRO A 35 1.31 -5.10 16.39
C PRO A 35 0.66 -4.07 15.44
N PHE A 36 0.81 -4.24 14.13
CA PHE A 36 0.25 -3.33 13.12
C PHE A 36 -1.19 -3.68 12.71
N LYS A 37 -1.77 -4.79 13.19
CA LYS A 37 -3.08 -5.30 12.73
C LYS A 37 -4.20 -4.25 12.76
N TRP A 38 -4.32 -3.49 13.85
CA TRP A 38 -5.35 -2.45 13.98
C TRP A 38 -5.10 -1.27 13.06
N VAL A 39 -3.85 -0.84 12.93
CA VAL A 39 -3.47 0.27 12.04
C VAL A 39 -3.62 -0.14 10.58
N PHE A 40 -3.32 -1.38 10.22
CA PHE A 40 -3.59 -1.92 8.89
C PHE A 40 -5.07 -1.97 8.57
N LEU A 41 -5.92 -2.33 9.55
CA LEU A 41 -7.37 -2.26 9.35
C LEU A 41 -7.80 -0.81 9.11
N LEU A 42 -7.29 0.14 9.88
CA LEU A 42 -7.63 1.55 9.76
C LEU A 42 -7.16 2.14 8.44
N ALA A 43 -5.90 1.89 8.04
CA ALA A 43 -5.35 2.28 6.75
C ALA A 43 -6.12 1.63 5.59
N PHE A 44 -6.45 0.34 5.69
CA PHE A 44 -7.28 -0.32 4.68
C PHE A 44 -8.65 0.34 4.55
N THR A 45 -9.32 0.66 5.66
CA THR A 45 -10.60 1.35 5.62
C THR A 45 -10.50 2.75 5.04
N ALA A 46 -9.46 3.52 5.38
CA ALA A 46 -9.22 4.85 4.83
C ALA A 46 -8.98 4.78 3.31
N SER A 47 -8.13 3.86 2.88
CA SER A 47 -7.81 3.61 1.48
C SER A 47 -9.04 3.21 0.66
N VAL A 48 -9.89 2.32 1.20
CA VAL A 48 -11.17 1.95 0.58
C VAL A 48 -12.13 3.13 0.48
N LEU A 49 -12.20 4.00 1.49
CA LEU A 49 -13.02 5.21 1.45
C LEU A 49 -12.52 6.21 0.40
N VAL A 50 -11.20 6.39 0.29
CA VAL A 50 -10.58 7.24 -0.75
C VAL A 50 -10.89 6.67 -2.14
N ALA A 51 -10.63 5.38 -2.37
CA ALA A 51 -10.94 4.69 -3.62
C ALA A 51 -12.44 4.79 -3.98
N GLY A 52 -13.31 4.55 -3.00
CA GLY A 52 -14.76 4.65 -3.17
C GLY A 52 -15.22 6.07 -3.49
N SER A 53 -14.61 7.09 -2.87
CA SER A 53 -14.88 8.50 -3.20
C SER A 53 -14.56 8.80 -4.67
N GLU A 54 -13.51 8.19 -5.21
CA GLU A 54 -13.07 8.42 -6.58
C GLU A 54 -14.01 7.77 -7.60
N ILE A 55 -14.40 6.52 -7.36
CA ILE A 55 -15.43 5.84 -8.18
C ILE A 55 -16.76 6.59 -8.11
N GLY A 56 -17.14 7.07 -6.92
CA GLY A 56 -18.36 7.86 -6.73
C GLY A 56 -18.34 9.17 -7.53
N LEU A 57 -17.19 9.84 -7.62
CA LEU A 57 -17.03 11.04 -8.44
C LEU A 57 -17.12 10.75 -9.94
N ILE A 58 -16.53 9.64 -10.40
CA ILE A 58 -16.64 9.20 -11.78
C ILE A 58 -18.11 8.95 -12.16
N TYR A 59 -18.86 8.27 -11.29
CA TYR A 59 -20.29 8.06 -11.47
C TYR A 59 -21.08 9.37 -11.44
N ALA A 60 -20.82 10.24 -10.45
CA ALA A 60 -21.49 11.52 -10.31
C ALA A 60 -21.29 12.40 -11.55
N LEU A 61 -20.13 12.37 -12.18
CA LEU A 61 -19.86 13.08 -13.42
C LEU A 61 -20.73 12.57 -14.57
N GLY A 62 -20.83 11.25 -14.76
CA GLY A 62 -21.70 10.65 -15.77
C GLY A 62 -23.16 11.02 -15.56
N TRP A 63 -23.66 10.84 -14.34
CA TRP A 63 -25.02 11.24 -13.96
C TRP A 63 -25.27 12.74 -14.18
N LEU A 64 -24.31 13.59 -13.86
CA LEU A 64 -24.43 15.03 -14.04
C LEU A 64 -24.51 15.42 -15.52
N VAL A 65 -23.73 14.77 -16.39
CA VAL A 65 -23.80 14.95 -17.84
C VAL A 65 -25.17 14.56 -18.37
N ASP A 66 -25.76 13.47 -17.86
CA ASP A 66 -27.11 13.04 -18.27
C ASP A 66 -28.20 14.04 -17.85
N GLN A 67 -28.11 14.60 -16.64
CA GLN A 67 -29.07 15.61 -16.16
C GLN A 67 -28.99 16.93 -16.93
N LEU A 68 -27.83 17.28 -17.48
CA LEU A 68 -27.62 18.51 -18.25
C LEU A 68 -28.22 18.49 -19.66
N GLN A 69 -28.77 17.35 -20.11
CA GLN A 69 -29.43 17.23 -21.42
C GLN A 69 -30.87 17.77 -21.44
N GLY A 70 -31.43 18.17 -20.28
CA GLY A 70 -32.77 18.75 -20.14
C GLY A 70 -32.84 20.28 -20.27
N ASP A 71 -33.98 20.88 -19.90
CA ASP A 71 -34.20 22.33 -20.00
C ASP A 71 -33.39 23.12 -18.94
N ARG A 72 -32.68 24.17 -19.37
CA ARG A 72 -31.64 24.84 -18.56
C ARG A 72 -32.15 25.49 -17.27
N ALA A 73 -33.35 26.07 -17.29
CA ALA A 73 -33.86 26.87 -16.19
C ALA A 73 -34.32 26.01 -14.99
N GLU A 74 -35.03 24.91 -15.26
CA GLU A 74 -35.44 23.96 -14.22
C GLU A 74 -34.26 23.13 -13.71
N THR A 75 -33.34 22.75 -14.61
CA THR A 75 -32.17 21.93 -14.29
C THR A 75 -31.25 22.61 -13.28
N LEU A 76 -31.04 23.93 -13.39
CA LEU A 76 -30.16 24.67 -12.49
C LEU A 76 -30.75 24.83 -11.07
N GLN A 77 -32.07 25.06 -10.96
CA GLN A 77 -32.74 25.17 -9.66
C GLN A 77 -32.77 23.82 -8.92
N ARG A 78 -32.93 22.71 -9.67
CA ARG A 78 -32.95 21.36 -9.11
C ARG A 78 -31.55 20.83 -8.76
N LEU A 79 -30.53 21.15 -9.56
CA LEU A 79 -29.14 20.68 -9.35
C LEU A 79 -28.32 21.57 -8.41
N GLY A 80 -28.71 22.83 -8.16
CA GLY A 80 -27.96 23.77 -7.31
C GLY A 80 -27.50 23.17 -5.96
N PRO A 81 -28.40 22.57 -5.16
CA PRO A 81 -28.02 21.94 -3.89
C PRO A 81 -27.06 20.75 -4.05
N VAL A 82 -27.26 19.94 -5.09
CA VAL A 82 -26.42 18.76 -5.39
C VAL A 82 -25.02 19.18 -5.83
N LEU A 83 -24.92 20.22 -6.65
CA LEU A 83 -23.65 20.81 -7.09
C LEU A 83 -22.87 21.40 -5.91
N ILE A 84 -23.54 22.09 -4.99
CA ILE A 84 -22.91 22.62 -3.77
C ILE A 84 -22.42 21.46 -2.89
N ALA A 85 -23.24 20.42 -2.69
CA ALA A 85 -22.84 19.24 -1.93
C ALA A 85 -21.62 18.54 -2.55
N LEU A 86 -21.60 18.40 -3.89
CA LEU A 86 -20.48 17.81 -4.62
C LEU A 86 -19.22 18.69 -4.51
N ALA A 87 -19.35 20.01 -4.60
CA ALA A 87 -18.24 20.94 -4.41
C ALA A 87 -17.67 20.87 -2.99
N VAL A 88 -18.52 20.85 -1.95
CA VAL A 88 -18.10 20.67 -0.56
C VAL A 88 -17.41 19.32 -0.36
N PHE A 89 -17.94 18.26 -0.97
CA PHE A 89 -17.33 16.93 -0.91
C PHE A 89 -15.93 16.91 -1.53
N ILE A 90 -15.77 17.51 -2.73
CA ILE A 90 -14.48 17.55 -3.44
C ILE A 90 -13.47 18.46 -2.73
N LEU A 91 -13.90 19.60 -2.18
CA LEU A 91 -13.00 20.60 -1.59
C LEU A 91 -12.67 20.34 -0.12
N LEU A 92 -13.53 19.67 0.64
CA LEU A 92 -13.31 19.42 2.07
C LEU A 92 -13.18 17.94 2.37
N ILE A 93 -14.21 17.14 2.06
CA ILE A 93 -14.27 15.74 2.51
C ILE A 93 -13.18 14.91 1.84
N ARG A 94 -13.00 15.02 0.53
CA ARG A 94 -11.98 14.25 -0.21
C ARG A 94 -10.55 14.56 0.27
N PRO A 95 -10.11 15.83 0.40
CA PRO A 95 -8.79 16.14 0.96
C PRO A 95 -8.59 15.60 2.37
N ILE A 96 -9.62 15.64 3.23
CA ILE A 96 -9.54 15.08 4.58
C ILE A 96 -9.35 13.56 4.53
N LEU A 97 -10.12 12.85 3.71
CA LEU A 97 -9.97 11.40 3.54
C LEU A 97 -8.58 11.03 3.04
N THR A 98 -8.10 11.70 1.99
CA THR A 98 -6.76 11.48 1.44
C THR A 98 -5.67 11.84 2.44
N PHE A 99 -5.85 12.91 3.23
CA PHE A 99 -4.90 13.29 4.27
C PHE A 99 -4.80 12.21 5.35
N VAL A 100 -5.93 11.70 5.84
CA VAL A 100 -5.96 10.64 6.86
C VAL A 100 -5.28 9.37 6.33
N ASP A 101 -5.62 8.95 5.13
CA ASP A 101 -5.02 7.78 4.48
C ASP A 101 -3.51 7.93 4.32
N THR A 102 -3.07 9.05 3.71
CA THR A 102 -1.65 9.36 3.52
C THR A 102 -0.91 9.45 4.84
N ALA A 103 -1.51 10.04 5.87
CA ALA A 103 -0.93 10.16 7.20
C ALA A 103 -0.72 8.78 7.84
N LEU A 104 -1.72 7.89 7.79
CA LEU A 104 -1.61 6.54 8.33
C LEU A 104 -0.54 5.72 7.60
N VAL A 105 -0.54 5.76 6.27
CA VAL A 105 0.40 4.95 5.49
C VAL A 105 1.84 5.48 5.65
N ASN A 106 2.05 6.79 5.48
CA ASN A 106 3.41 7.35 5.45
C ASN A 106 3.98 7.67 6.82
N ASN A 107 3.15 8.16 7.76
CA ASN A 107 3.64 8.63 9.07
C ASN A 107 3.44 7.59 10.18
N THR A 108 2.49 6.66 10.06
CA THR A 108 2.35 5.56 11.03
C THR A 108 3.03 4.30 10.53
N ILE A 109 2.59 3.75 9.39
CA ILE A 109 3.02 2.42 8.95
C ILE A 109 4.49 2.41 8.54
N LEU A 110 4.88 3.29 7.59
CA LEU A 110 6.22 3.25 7.01
C LEU A 110 7.32 3.53 8.04
N THR A 111 7.12 4.54 8.87
CA THR A 111 8.05 4.98 9.94
C THR A 111 8.18 3.94 11.04
N ASN A 112 7.06 3.44 11.59
CA ASN A 112 7.11 2.49 12.70
C ASN A 112 7.54 1.09 12.24
N MET A 113 7.18 0.66 11.03
CA MET A 113 7.56 -0.66 10.53
C MET A 113 9.06 -0.77 10.26
N ALA A 114 9.66 0.26 9.63
CA ALA A 114 11.10 0.29 9.44
C ALA A 114 11.85 0.31 10.79
N THR A 115 11.33 1.05 11.78
CA THR A 115 11.94 1.13 13.11
C THR A 115 11.84 -0.19 13.86
N LEU A 116 10.65 -0.81 13.90
CA LEU A 116 10.41 -2.08 14.57
C LEU A 116 11.23 -3.22 13.97
N MET A 117 11.28 -3.32 12.64
CA MET A 117 12.08 -4.35 11.98
C MET A 117 13.58 -4.17 12.22
N ARG A 118 14.07 -2.92 12.22
CA ARG A 118 15.47 -2.62 12.53
C ARG A 118 15.81 -2.98 13.98
N TRP A 119 14.95 -2.60 14.93
CA TRP A 119 15.14 -2.91 16.35
C TRP A 119 15.17 -4.42 16.60
N ARG A 120 14.20 -5.16 16.08
CA ARG A 120 14.14 -6.62 16.22
C ARG A 120 15.31 -7.32 15.51
N GLY A 121 15.71 -6.83 14.34
CA GLY A 121 16.89 -7.33 13.62
C GLY A 121 18.17 -7.13 14.43
N HIS A 122 18.37 -5.95 15.00
CA HIS A 122 19.51 -5.65 15.86
C HIS A 122 19.52 -6.52 17.13
N ARG A 123 18.37 -6.63 17.82
CA ARG A 123 18.22 -7.46 19.02
C ARG A 123 18.49 -8.94 18.75
N HIS A 124 18.08 -9.44 17.59
CA HIS A 124 18.36 -10.81 17.16
C HIS A 124 19.87 -11.05 16.97
N VAL A 125 20.59 -10.14 16.30
CA VAL A 125 22.04 -10.23 16.11
C VAL A 125 22.79 -10.21 17.45
N MET A 126 22.39 -9.34 18.38
CA MET A 126 22.99 -9.23 19.71
C MET A 126 22.86 -10.50 20.57
N ARG A 127 21.93 -11.41 20.23
CA ARG A 127 21.67 -12.65 20.97
C ARG A 127 22.38 -13.88 20.37
N GLN A 128 23.06 -13.72 19.24
CA GLN A 128 23.77 -14.81 18.57
C GLN A 128 25.11 -15.12 19.24
N SER A 129 25.54 -16.38 19.14
CA SER A 129 26.82 -16.85 19.69
C SER A 129 28.00 -16.39 18.83
N VAL A 130 29.21 -16.39 19.41
CA VAL A 130 30.45 -16.04 18.69
C VAL A 130 30.66 -16.94 17.46
N GLY A 131 30.38 -18.25 17.57
CA GLY A 131 30.47 -19.18 16.44
C GLY A 131 29.48 -18.90 15.29
N TRP A 132 28.38 -18.19 15.55
CA TRP A 132 27.49 -17.73 14.48
C TRP A 132 28.13 -16.62 13.64
N PHE A 133 28.88 -15.71 14.29
CA PHE A 133 29.64 -14.66 13.61
C PHE A 133 30.85 -15.18 12.84
N GLU A 134 31.39 -16.35 13.20
CA GLU A 134 32.43 -17.02 12.41
C GLU A 134 31.91 -17.58 11.08
N GLY A 135 30.60 -17.86 10.99
CA GLY A 135 29.95 -18.42 9.81
C GLY A 135 29.51 -17.41 8.75
N ASP A 136 29.47 -16.10 9.06
CA ASP A 136 29.02 -15.07 8.12
C ASP A 136 29.78 -13.74 8.33
N PHE A 137 30.08 -13.01 7.25
CA PHE A 137 30.81 -11.74 7.34
C PHE A 137 29.95 -10.66 8.01
N ALA A 138 30.55 -9.90 8.93
CA ALA A 138 29.90 -8.79 9.64
C ALA A 138 29.24 -7.78 8.69
N GLY A 139 29.86 -7.51 7.53
CA GLY A 139 29.29 -6.64 6.50
C GLY A 139 27.97 -7.15 5.92
N ARG A 140 27.82 -8.46 5.70
CA ARG A 140 26.55 -9.06 5.21
C ARG A 140 25.45 -8.98 6.27
N ILE A 141 25.80 -9.20 7.53
CA ILE A 141 24.87 -9.07 8.66
C ILE A 141 24.38 -7.63 8.78
N ALA A 142 25.30 -6.66 8.74
CA ALA A 142 24.96 -5.24 8.77
C ALA A 142 24.07 -4.83 7.59
N ASN A 143 24.36 -5.32 6.38
CA ASN A 143 23.58 -5.02 5.19
C ASN A 143 22.13 -5.54 5.32
N ARG A 144 21.95 -6.77 5.82
CA ARG A 144 20.61 -7.35 6.05
C ARG A 144 19.82 -6.55 7.10
N VAL A 145 20.46 -6.16 8.20
CA VAL A 145 19.81 -5.35 9.25
C VAL A 145 19.43 -3.95 8.74
N MET A 146 20.19 -3.39 7.79
CA MET A 146 19.93 -2.05 7.25
C MET A 146 18.96 -2.02 6.08
N GLN A 147 18.99 -3.00 5.18
CA GLN A 147 18.19 -2.98 3.95
C GLN A 147 16.84 -3.68 4.07
N THR A 148 16.69 -4.66 4.99
CA THR A 148 15.41 -5.36 5.18
C THR A 148 14.29 -4.46 5.70
N PRO A 149 14.54 -3.56 6.68
CA PRO A 149 13.47 -2.73 7.23
C PRO A 149 12.77 -1.79 6.22
N PRO A 150 13.48 -0.99 5.41
CA PRO A 150 12.83 -0.13 4.42
C PRO A 150 12.11 -0.95 3.34
N ALA A 151 12.68 -2.08 2.89
CA ALA A 151 12.05 -2.94 1.88
C ALA A 151 10.71 -3.51 2.33
N ALA A 152 10.58 -3.93 3.60
CA ALA A 152 9.31 -4.40 4.14
C ALA A 152 8.28 -3.28 4.29
N GLY A 153 8.74 -2.07 4.65
CA GLY A 153 7.90 -0.87 4.67
C GLY A 153 7.33 -0.54 3.29
N GLU A 154 8.16 -0.57 2.25
CA GLU A 154 7.75 -0.34 0.86
C GLU A 154 6.71 -1.37 0.37
N VAL A 155 6.87 -2.65 0.74
CA VAL A 155 5.88 -3.69 0.40
C VAL A 155 4.52 -3.34 1.00
N ALA A 156 4.47 -2.94 2.27
CA ALA A 156 3.21 -2.55 2.90
C ALA A 156 2.64 -1.27 2.26
N PHE A 157 3.48 -0.27 1.99
CA PHE A 157 3.08 0.94 1.29
C PHE A 157 2.37 0.61 -0.03
N HIS A 158 2.98 -0.22 -0.87
CA HIS A 158 2.40 -0.58 -2.16
C HIS A 158 1.06 -1.33 -2.03
N VAL A 159 0.90 -2.16 -0.99
CA VAL A 159 -0.36 -2.87 -0.73
C VAL A 159 -1.50 -1.92 -0.37
N PHE A 160 -1.25 -0.89 0.44
CA PHE A 160 -2.31 0.01 0.91
C PHE A 160 -2.56 1.22 0.00
N ASP A 161 -1.53 1.73 -0.68
CA ASP A 161 -1.64 2.92 -1.52
C ASP A 161 -1.79 2.52 -2.99
N ALA A 162 -0.68 2.09 -3.61
CA ALA A 162 -0.62 1.85 -5.04
C ALA A 162 -1.63 0.79 -5.54
N MET A 163 -1.80 -0.32 -4.80
CA MET A 163 -2.75 -1.37 -5.18
C MET A 163 -4.21 -0.92 -5.07
N SER A 164 -4.56 -0.17 -4.03
CA SER A 164 -5.90 0.36 -3.85
C SER A 164 -6.26 1.35 -4.94
N TYR A 165 -5.33 2.27 -5.28
CA TYR A 165 -5.52 3.20 -6.39
C TYR A 165 -5.69 2.47 -7.74
N ALA A 166 -4.82 1.51 -8.03
CA ALA A 166 -4.91 0.73 -9.26
C ALA A 166 -6.23 -0.06 -9.36
N LEU A 167 -6.67 -0.69 -8.27
CA LEU A 167 -7.95 -1.39 -8.21
C LEU A 167 -9.13 -0.43 -8.40
N ALA A 168 -9.12 0.72 -7.73
CA ALA A 168 -10.16 1.73 -7.85
C ALA A 168 -10.33 2.21 -9.29
N TYR A 169 -9.22 2.48 -9.99
CA TYR A 169 -9.25 2.90 -11.39
C TYR A 169 -9.72 1.80 -12.33
N VAL A 170 -9.24 0.58 -12.18
CA VAL A 170 -9.66 -0.55 -13.04
C VAL A 170 -11.16 -0.82 -12.85
N ILE A 171 -11.64 -0.84 -11.60
CA ILE A 171 -13.05 -1.06 -11.27
C ILE A 171 -13.90 0.13 -11.76
N GLY A 172 -13.47 1.37 -11.50
CA GLY A 172 -14.17 2.57 -11.94
C GLY A 172 -14.28 2.66 -13.46
N ALA A 173 -13.19 2.42 -14.18
CA ALA A 173 -13.18 2.36 -15.63
C ALA A 173 -14.06 1.23 -16.17
N PHE A 174 -14.04 0.05 -15.54
CA PHE A 174 -14.88 -1.08 -15.92
C PHE A 174 -16.36 -0.73 -15.83
N PHE A 175 -16.82 -0.16 -14.70
CA PHE A 175 -18.21 0.22 -14.51
C PHE A 175 -18.65 1.37 -15.41
N LEU A 176 -17.78 2.37 -15.63
CA LEU A 176 -18.08 3.48 -16.53
C LEU A 176 -18.26 2.99 -17.96
N LEU A 177 -17.35 2.15 -18.47
CA LEU A 177 -17.47 1.60 -19.82
C LEU A 177 -18.65 0.66 -19.95
N MET A 178 -18.93 -0.16 -18.93
CA MET A 178 -20.07 -1.08 -18.92
C MET A 178 -21.41 -0.35 -19.01
N GLN A 179 -21.54 0.81 -18.36
CA GLN A 179 -22.73 1.66 -18.48
C GLN A 179 -22.86 2.31 -19.86
N ALA A 180 -21.75 2.66 -20.50
CA ALA A 180 -21.75 3.26 -21.84
C ALA A 180 -22.10 2.23 -22.94
N ASP A 181 -21.33 1.14 -23.03
CA ASP A 181 -21.60 -0.01 -23.91
C ASP A 181 -20.70 -1.19 -23.48
N ILE A 182 -21.29 -2.36 -23.24
CA ILE A 182 -20.56 -3.58 -22.84
C ILE A 182 -19.46 -4.00 -23.84
N ARG A 183 -19.61 -3.62 -25.12
CA ARG A 183 -18.59 -3.86 -26.16
C ARG A 183 -17.30 -3.10 -25.89
N LEU A 184 -17.37 -1.94 -25.24
CA LEU A 184 -16.21 -1.15 -24.85
C LEU A 184 -15.47 -1.74 -23.64
N THR A 185 -16.15 -2.57 -22.84
CA THR A 185 -15.54 -3.27 -21.70
C THR A 185 -14.64 -4.43 -22.17
N LEU A 186 -14.91 -5.03 -23.32
CA LEU A 186 -14.15 -6.18 -23.84
C LEU A 186 -12.67 -5.87 -24.09
N PRO A 187 -12.28 -4.79 -24.79
CA PRO A 187 -10.87 -4.38 -24.92
C PRO A 187 -10.19 -4.16 -23.57
N LEU A 188 -10.88 -3.54 -22.61
CA LEU A 188 -10.33 -3.28 -21.28
C LEU A 188 -10.02 -4.58 -20.53
N VAL A 189 -10.96 -5.53 -20.50
CA VAL A 189 -10.76 -6.82 -19.84
C VAL A 189 -9.67 -7.64 -20.51
N LEU A 190 -9.62 -7.64 -21.84
CA LEU A 190 -8.57 -8.33 -22.60
C LEU A 190 -7.20 -7.73 -22.29
N TRP A 191 -7.09 -6.40 -22.34
CA TRP A 191 -5.86 -5.67 -22.02
C TRP A 191 -5.41 -5.94 -20.58
N PHE A 192 -6.33 -5.88 -19.61
CA PHE A 192 -6.03 -6.15 -18.21
C PHE A 192 -5.58 -7.60 -18.00
N GLY A 193 -6.21 -8.57 -18.66
CA GLY A 193 -5.80 -9.97 -18.64
C GLY A 193 -4.39 -10.18 -19.20
N LEU A 194 -4.07 -9.55 -20.34
CA LEU A 194 -2.72 -9.58 -20.92
C LEU A 194 -1.69 -8.93 -19.99
N TYR A 195 -2.04 -7.82 -19.34
CA TYR A 195 -1.21 -7.17 -18.34
C TYR A 195 -0.91 -8.09 -17.15
N LEU A 196 -1.91 -8.81 -16.62
CA LEU A 196 -1.72 -9.78 -15.54
C LEU A 196 -0.82 -10.96 -15.95
N LEU A 197 -0.95 -11.44 -17.19
CA LEU A 197 -0.08 -12.47 -17.73
C LEU A 197 1.37 -11.98 -17.83
N LEU A 198 1.58 -10.76 -18.34
CA LEU A 198 2.89 -10.12 -18.40
C LEU A 198 3.48 -9.93 -17.01
N LEU A 199 2.68 -9.48 -16.04
CA LEU A 199 3.09 -9.29 -14.66
C LEU A 199 3.54 -10.62 -14.04
N ARG A 200 2.76 -11.69 -14.21
CA ARG A 200 3.11 -13.03 -13.74
C ARG A 200 4.42 -13.53 -14.36
N TYR A 201 4.61 -13.32 -15.66
CA TYR A 201 5.84 -13.68 -16.37
C TYR A 201 7.05 -12.90 -15.83
N THR A 202 6.90 -11.59 -15.67
CA THR A 202 7.96 -10.69 -15.17
C THR A 202 8.34 -11.02 -13.75
N VAL A 203 7.37 -11.14 -12.82
CA VAL A 203 7.63 -11.49 -11.41
C VAL A 203 8.38 -12.82 -11.30
N LYS A 204 8.00 -13.83 -12.10
CA LYS A 204 8.67 -15.14 -12.07
C LYS A 204 10.13 -15.08 -12.54
N ARG A 205 10.49 -14.17 -13.45
CA ARG A 205 11.86 -14.02 -13.96
C ARG A 205 12.70 -13.02 -13.18
N VAL A 206 12.09 -11.94 -12.70
CA VAL A 206 12.79 -10.88 -11.96
C VAL A 206 13.09 -11.32 -10.53
N GLY A 207 12.24 -12.12 -9.88
CA GLY A 207 12.48 -12.61 -8.52
C GLY A 207 13.87 -13.26 -8.32
N PRO A 208 14.25 -14.27 -9.12
CA PRO A 208 15.58 -14.88 -9.05
C PRO A 208 16.72 -13.89 -9.35
N ALA A 209 16.52 -12.98 -10.31
CA ALA A 209 17.53 -11.98 -10.67
C ALA A 209 17.74 -10.92 -9.56
N SER A 210 16.65 -10.46 -8.91
CA SER A 210 16.72 -9.55 -7.78
C SER A 210 17.40 -10.20 -6.58
N LYS A 211 17.16 -11.50 -6.34
CA LYS A 211 17.86 -12.26 -5.30
C LYS A 211 19.36 -12.33 -5.59
N ALA A 212 19.75 -12.72 -6.81
CA ALA A 212 21.14 -12.77 -7.22
C ALA A 212 21.85 -11.41 -7.12
N SER A 213 21.15 -10.32 -7.50
CA SER A 213 21.65 -8.94 -7.36
C SER A 213 21.85 -8.53 -5.89
N SER A 214 20.91 -8.89 -5.01
CA SER A 214 21.02 -8.63 -3.57
C SER A 214 22.16 -9.42 -2.92
N ASP A 215 22.37 -10.67 -3.34
CA ASP A 215 23.46 -11.53 -2.87
C ASP A 215 24.82 -10.95 -3.31
N ALA A 216 24.95 -10.53 -4.57
CA ALA A 216 26.16 -9.89 -5.10
C ALA A 216 26.50 -8.55 -4.42
N ARG A 217 25.48 -7.70 -4.15
CA ARG A 217 25.69 -6.45 -3.38
C ARG A 217 26.13 -6.72 -1.95
N SER A 218 25.60 -7.78 -1.34
CA SER A 218 26.01 -8.19 0.01
C SER A 218 27.44 -8.72 0.04
N GLU A 219 27.87 -9.41 -1.01
CA GLU A 219 29.25 -9.90 -1.14
C GLU A 219 30.26 -8.77 -1.28
N LEU A 220 29.94 -7.71 -2.04
CA LEU A 220 30.80 -6.52 -2.18
C LEU A 220 30.96 -5.73 -0.88
N ASN A 221 29.89 -5.58 -0.10
CA ASN A 221 29.93 -4.90 1.21
C ASN A 221 30.55 -5.76 2.33
N GLY A 222 30.78 -7.05 2.08
CA GLY A 222 31.29 -8.01 3.07
C GLY A 222 32.79 -8.28 3.00
N ARG A 223 33.52 -7.65 2.07
CA ARG A 223 35.00 -7.74 1.96
C ARG A 223 35.69 -6.62 2.71
#